data_AF-A0A1Q7ZC36-F1
#
_entry.id   AF-A0A1Q7ZC36-F1
#
_cell.length_a   1.000
_cell.length_b   1.000
_cell.length_c   1.000
_cell.angle_alpha   90.00
_cell.angle_beta   90.00
_cell.angle_gamma   90.00
#
_symmetry.space_group_name_H-M   'P 1'
#
loop_
_entity.id
_entity.type
_entity.pdbx_description
1 polymer ?
#
loop_
_entity_poly.entity_id
_entity_poly.type
_entity_poly.pdbx_seq_one_letter_code
_entity_poly.pdbx_strand_id
1 'polypeptide(L)'
;MNPEGNGMTTESRWRVLVFPGGTEIGLGIWNALRHCKDVVLHSAAADVSNHAPYVFARHFILPGVHEPGWLAALNALVERLRIDYIFPAHDDLIAALAAEAPRVRARVVSSPPETCLVTRSKRLTYRALRGIVPVPNIYADADAVGAFPVFVKPDRGQGSKDAYLAQGRNELRGLSLDPERTLLLEYLPGDEYTVDCFSDREIGLLFSQGRQRVRTRSGISMHSHPVHDPAFANYARAIASKLALYGAWFFQVRRDAQGTLKLLEVAPRVAGTAVVSQVQGINLPLLSLYEQERVPVEILLNEINVEVDRALVNRYRHTVAFRTVYVDFDDTLVIRGDVNVDLVRFLYQCVNRNIRLVLLTRHGMDIHASLRQHRLDSLFDDIVQLGREASKADYITERQAILIDDSFRERKAVQEQRRIPTFDCSMVEMLLDDRV
;
A
#
# COMPACT_ATOMS: atom_id res chain seq x y z
N MET A 1 28.81 -40.53 18.52
CA MET A 1 29.29 -39.16 18.30
C MET A 1 29.09 -38.81 16.84
N ASN A 2 27.98 -38.15 16.56
CA ASN A 2 27.77 -37.28 15.40
C ASN A 2 26.53 -36.44 15.77
N PRO A 3 26.65 -35.11 15.95
CA PRO A 3 25.50 -34.28 16.26
C PRO A 3 24.81 -33.93 14.94
N GLU A 4 23.68 -34.58 14.69
CA GLU A 4 22.65 -34.05 13.78
C GLU A 4 21.91 -32.94 14.51
N GLY A 5 21.87 -31.75 13.92
CA GLY A 5 21.18 -30.61 14.49
C GLY A 5 21.66 -29.29 13.93
N ASN A 6 21.49 -29.08 12.63
CA ASN A 6 21.48 -27.72 12.09
C ASN A 6 20.31 -27.57 11.11
N GLY A 7 19.10 -27.57 11.69
CA GLY A 7 17.91 -27.06 11.04
C GLY A 7 17.95 -25.53 11.01
N MET A 8 18.64 -24.98 10.02
CA MET A 8 18.35 -23.66 9.49
C MET A 8 18.16 -23.85 7.99
N THR A 9 16.95 -24.25 7.60
CA THR A 9 16.51 -24.03 6.22
C THR A 9 16.54 -22.53 6.00
N THR A 10 17.48 -22.05 5.20
CA THR A 10 17.41 -20.72 4.60
C THR A 10 16.16 -20.68 3.73
N GLU A 11 15.01 -20.34 4.32
CA GLU A 11 13.83 -19.98 3.56
C GLU A 11 14.24 -18.85 2.59
N SER A 12 13.98 -19.07 1.30
CA SER A 12 14.39 -18.16 0.24
C SER A 12 13.65 -16.84 0.40
N ARG A 13 14.33 -15.83 0.96
CA ARG A 13 13.77 -14.48 1.09
C ARG A 13 13.71 -13.80 -0.28
N TRP A 14 12.56 -13.23 -0.61
CA TRP A 14 12.34 -12.41 -1.80
C TRP A 14 13.15 -11.13 -1.75
N ARG A 15 13.96 -10.90 -2.77
CA ARG A 15 14.72 -9.66 -2.97
C ARG A 15 13.89 -8.71 -3.82
N VAL A 16 13.34 -7.69 -3.18
CA VAL A 16 12.41 -6.74 -3.79
C VAL A 16 13.11 -5.40 -4.01
N LEU A 17 13.21 -4.99 -5.27
CA LEU A 17 13.71 -3.68 -5.67
C LEU A 17 12.56 -2.69 -5.81
N VAL A 18 12.45 -1.73 -4.88
CA VAL A 18 11.52 -0.61 -4.97
C VAL A 18 12.16 0.50 -5.82
N PHE A 19 11.55 0.82 -6.95
CA PHE A 19 12.11 1.78 -7.91
C PHE A 19 10.99 2.71 -8.41
N PRO A 20 11.13 4.05 -8.37
CA PRO A 20 12.02 4.81 -7.48
C PRO A 20 11.61 4.71 -6.00
N GLY A 21 12.56 4.39 -5.13
CA GLY A 21 12.30 4.18 -3.69
C GLY A 21 11.91 5.45 -2.92
N GLY A 22 12.29 6.63 -3.41
CA GLY A 22 12.13 7.90 -2.68
C GLY A 22 10.79 8.61 -2.89
N THR A 23 9.89 8.01 -3.68
CA THR A 23 8.54 8.55 -3.88
C THR A 23 7.63 8.20 -2.70
N GLU A 24 6.52 8.91 -2.53
CA GLU A 24 5.51 8.54 -1.52
C GLU A 24 5.01 7.10 -1.68
N ILE A 25 4.87 6.63 -2.92
CA ILE A 25 4.50 5.25 -3.20
C ILE A 25 5.63 4.31 -2.75
N GLY A 26 6.88 4.65 -3.04
CA GLY A 26 8.06 3.85 -2.67
C GLY A 26 8.26 3.77 -1.16
N LEU A 27 8.06 4.87 -0.44
CA LEU A 27 8.09 4.93 1.03
C LEU A 27 6.91 4.16 1.65
N GLY A 28 5.74 4.20 1.02
CA GLY A 28 4.60 3.37 1.41
C GLY A 28 4.89 1.87 1.27
N ILE A 29 5.48 1.45 0.15
CA ILE A 29 5.92 0.06 -0.08
C ILE A 29 6.99 -0.35 0.96
N TRP A 30 7.97 0.52 1.21
CA TRP A 30 8.98 0.28 2.24
C TRP A 30 8.35 0.06 3.61
N ASN A 31 7.44 0.94 4.02
CA ASN A 31 6.80 0.85 5.33
C ASN A 31 5.97 -0.44 5.47
N ALA A 32 5.30 -0.85 4.39
CA ALA A 32 4.48 -2.05 4.37
C ALA A 32 5.29 -3.36 4.40
N LEU A 33 6.55 -3.35 3.96
CA LEU A 33 7.34 -4.58 3.76
C LEU A 33 8.57 -4.71 4.68
N ARG A 34 9.04 -3.64 5.33
CA ARG A 34 10.29 -3.62 6.14
C ARG A 34 10.36 -4.67 7.26
N HIS A 35 9.21 -5.02 7.81
CA HIS A 35 9.06 -5.97 8.91
C HIS A 35 8.65 -7.38 8.45
N CYS A 36 8.42 -7.59 7.15
CA CYS A 36 8.12 -8.92 6.62
C CYS A 36 9.39 -9.79 6.62
N LYS A 37 9.34 -10.95 7.26
CA LYS A 37 10.50 -11.85 7.42
C LYS A 37 11.03 -12.40 6.10
N ASP A 38 10.14 -12.62 5.14
CA ASP A 38 10.43 -13.18 3.82
C ASP A 38 10.94 -12.15 2.82
N VAL A 39 11.04 -10.87 3.19
CA VAL A 39 11.38 -9.79 2.26
C VAL A 39 12.72 -9.15 2.61
N VAL A 40 13.58 -9.01 1.60
CA VAL A 40 14.78 -8.17 1.63
C VAL A 40 14.57 -6.99 0.69
N LEU A 41 14.47 -5.79 1.26
CA LEU A 41 14.26 -4.57 0.51
C LEU A 41 15.56 -3.98 -0.05
N HIS A 42 15.49 -3.64 -1.34
CA HIS A 42 16.44 -2.81 -2.07
C HIS A 42 15.69 -1.60 -2.62
N SER A 43 16.38 -0.49 -2.83
CA SER A 43 15.82 0.64 -3.57
C SER A 43 16.77 1.12 -4.66
N ALA A 44 16.18 1.70 -5.70
CA ALA A 44 16.92 2.51 -6.66
C ALA A 44 16.23 3.86 -6.87
N ALA A 45 16.97 4.86 -7.35
CA ALA A 45 16.43 6.13 -7.84
C ALA A 45 17.44 6.80 -8.80
N ALA A 46 16.99 7.84 -9.51
CA ALA A 46 17.89 8.75 -10.20
C ALA A 46 18.79 9.50 -9.20
N ASP A 47 19.93 10.01 -9.68
CA ASP A 47 20.89 10.78 -8.87
C ASP A 47 20.38 12.20 -8.57
N VAL A 48 19.34 12.24 -7.74
CA VAL A 48 18.69 13.46 -7.28
C VAL A 48 18.39 13.34 -5.79
N SER A 49 18.36 14.48 -5.10
CA SER A 49 17.99 14.51 -3.69
C SER A 49 16.62 13.86 -3.46
N ASN A 50 16.59 12.79 -2.65
CA ASN A 50 15.38 12.06 -2.31
C ASN A 50 15.55 11.33 -0.96
N HIS A 51 14.46 10.82 -0.41
CA HIS A 51 14.46 10.24 0.94
C HIS A 51 14.95 8.78 1.01
N ALA A 52 15.04 8.05 -0.11
CA ALA A 52 15.35 6.62 -0.11
C ALA A 52 16.69 6.24 0.56
N PRO A 53 17.81 6.96 0.34
CA PRO A 53 19.10 6.63 0.99
C PRO A 53 19.05 6.63 2.51
N TYR A 54 18.07 7.33 3.11
CA TYR A 54 17.96 7.49 4.56
C TYR A 54 17.10 6.40 5.22
N VAL A 55 16.30 5.65 4.45
CA VAL A 55 15.39 4.61 4.98
C VAL A 55 15.68 3.21 4.43
N PHE A 56 16.28 3.12 3.24
CA PHE A 56 16.73 1.85 2.67
C PHE A 56 18.20 1.64 2.95
N ALA A 57 18.53 0.60 3.72
CA ALA A 57 19.92 0.18 3.95
C ALA A 57 20.67 -0.20 2.65
N ARG A 58 19.93 -0.54 1.58
CA ARG A 58 20.47 -0.92 0.26
C ARG A 58 19.86 -0.03 -0.82
N HIS A 59 20.48 1.13 -1.04
CA HIS A 59 20.08 2.10 -2.07
C HIS A 59 21.10 2.15 -3.21
N PHE A 60 20.61 2.26 -4.45
CA PHE A 60 21.43 2.32 -5.65
C PHE A 60 20.97 3.45 -6.57
N ILE A 61 21.92 4.03 -7.29
CA ILE A 61 21.63 5.01 -8.33
C ILE A 61 21.42 4.30 -9.66
N LEU A 62 20.34 4.64 -10.37
CA LEU A 62 20.04 4.19 -11.72
C LEU A 62 19.64 5.40 -12.59
N PRO A 63 19.93 5.39 -13.90
CA PRO A 63 19.41 6.41 -14.81
C PRO A 63 17.88 6.46 -14.79
N GLY A 64 17.32 7.64 -14.99
CA GLY A 64 15.89 7.80 -15.22
C GLY A 64 15.42 7.03 -16.46
N VAL A 65 14.13 6.67 -16.50
CA VAL A 65 13.57 5.86 -17.61
C VAL A 65 13.58 6.54 -18.98
N HIS A 66 13.89 7.83 -19.02
CA HIS A 66 14.05 8.62 -20.24
C HIS A 66 15.52 8.78 -20.67
N GLU A 67 16.46 8.30 -19.86
CA GLU A 67 17.89 8.40 -20.14
C GLU A 67 18.39 7.18 -20.93
N PRO A 68 19.33 7.36 -21.87
CA PRO A 68 19.94 6.24 -22.58
C PRO A 68 20.54 5.21 -21.62
N GLY A 69 20.35 3.92 -21.92
CA GLY A 69 20.95 2.83 -21.16
C GLY A 69 20.28 2.47 -19.83
N TRP A 70 19.17 3.13 -19.44
CA TRP A 70 18.46 2.86 -18.18
C TRP A 70 18.13 1.37 -17.97
N LEU A 71 17.63 0.69 -19.01
CA LEU A 71 17.24 -0.72 -18.95
C LEU A 71 18.46 -1.64 -18.78
N ALA A 72 19.57 -1.32 -19.45
CA ALA A 72 20.81 -2.08 -19.32
C ALA A 72 21.37 -1.95 -17.89
N ALA A 73 21.37 -0.74 -17.33
CA ALA A 73 21.76 -0.49 -15.95
C ALA A 73 20.85 -1.20 -14.94
N LEU A 74 19.53 -1.16 -15.15
CA LEU A 74 18.56 -1.88 -14.34
C LEU A 74 18.81 -3.40 -14.36
N ASN A 75 18.97 -3.98 -15.55
CA ASN A 75 19.22 -5.41 -15.70
C ASN A 75 20.55 -5.85 -15.07
N ALA A 76 21.61 -5.06 -15.22
CA ALA A 76 22.89 -5.31 -14.56
C ALA A 76 22.76 -5.27 -13.02
N LEU A 77 21.95 -4.34 -12.49
CA LEU A 77 21.65 -4.28 -11.06
C LEU A 77 20.87 -5.49 -10.58
N VAL A 78 19.82 -5.86 -11.32
CA VAL A 78 18.97 -7.04 -11.06
C VAL A 78 19.82 -8.30 -10.97
N GLU A 79 20.71 -8.54 -11.93
CA GLU A 79 21.56 -9.73 -11.95
C GLU A 79 22.58 -9.72 -10.81
N ARG A 80 23.26 -8.58 -10.61
CA ARG A 80 24.26 -8.42 -9.55
C ARG A 80 23.69 -8.69 -8.15
N LEU A 81 22.47 -8.23 -7.90
CA LEU A 81 21.81 -8.35 -6.61
C LEU A 81 20.87 -9.56 -6.53
N ARG A 82 20.69 -10.30 -7.63
CA ARG A 82 19.70 -11.38 -7.77
C ARG A 82 18.30 -10.92 -7.35
N ILE A 83 17.85 -9.79 -7.89
CA ILE A 83 16.52 -9.25 -7.60
C ILE A 83 15.46 -10.19 -8.19
N ASP A 84 14.54 -10.64 -7.34
CA ASP A 84 13.42 -11.48 -7.76
C ASP A 84 12.29 -10.60 -8.31
N TYR A 85 12.02 -9.48 -7.64
CA TYR A 85 10.90 -8.59 -7.89
C TYR A 85 11.32 -7.13 -8.08
N ILE A 86 10.85 -6.50 -9.15
CA ILE A 86 10.83 -5.04 -9.29
C ILE A 86 9.44 -4.57 -8.87
N PHE A 87 9.37 -3.75 -7.82
CA PHE A 87 8.14 -3.10 -7.37
C PHE A 87 8.15 -1.63 -7.83
N PRO A 88 7.47 -1.31 -8.94
CA PRO A 88 7.49 0.03 -9.49
C PRO A 88 6.63 0.99 -8.63
N ALA A 89 7.23 2.11 -8.27
CA ALA A 89 6.65 3.13 -7.40
C ALA A 89 6.37 4.44 -8.14
N HIS A 90 6.24 4.39 -9.47
CA HIS A 90 6.01 5.56 -10.31
C HIS A 90 5.36 5.18 -11.64
N ASP A 91 4.39 5.96 -12.11
CA ASP A 91 3.57 5.61 -13.28
C ASP A 91 4.41 5.58 -14.58
N ASP A 92 5.40 6.47 -14.75
CA ASP A 92 6.31 6.41 -15.91
C ASP A 92 7.22 5.18 -15.90
N LEU A 93 7.64 4.70 -14.73
CA LEU A 93 8.42 3.48 -14.65
C LEU A 93 7.57 2.27 -15.01
N ILE A 94 6.31 2.21 -14.54
CA ILE A 94 5.38 1.15 -14.91
C ILE A 94 5.22 1.08 -16.42
N ALA A 95 5.00 2.22 -17.08
CA ALA A 95 4.88 2.29 -18.53
C ALA A 95 6.18 1.90 -19.26
N ALA A 96 7.34 2.32 -18.75
CA ALA A 96 8.64 1.97 -19.33
C ALA A 96 8.96 0.49 -19.20
N LEU A 97 8.71 -0.12 -18.03
CA LEU A 97 8.86 -1.55 -17.81
C LEU A 97 7.88 -2.36 -18.66
N ALA A 98 6.63 -1.89 -18.81
CA ALA A 98 5.65 -2.51 -19.68
C ALA A 98 6.09 -2.52 -21.15
N ALA A 99 6.59 -1.38 -21.66
CA ALA A 99 7.09 -1.28 -23.03
C ALA A 99 8.31 -2.20 -23.29
N GLU A 100 9.10 -2.47 -22.26
CA GLU A 100 10.31 -3.28 -22.33
C GLU A 100 10.14 -4.68 -21.72
N ALA A 101 8.91 -5.12 -21.45
CA ALA A 101 8.64 -6.30 -20.63
C ALA A 101 9.41 -7.57 -21.04
N PRO A 102 9.59 -7.91 -22.34
CA PRO A 102 10.37 -9.09 -22.74
C PRO A 102 11.87 -9.01 -22.41
N ARG A 103 12.38 -7.81 -22.11
CA ARG A 103 13.81 -7.53 -21.87
C ARG A 103 14.13 -7.31 -20.40
N VAL A 104 13.13 -7.20 -19.51
CA VAL A 104 13.33 -7.03 -18.08
C VAL A 104 13.72 -8.36 -17.45
N ARG A 105 14.83 -8.41 -16.71
CA ARG A 105 15.40 -9.66 -16.14
C ARG A 105 14.86 -10.03 -14.75
N ALA A 106 13.76 -9.43 -14.31
CA ALA A 106 13.09 -9.73 -13.05
C ALA A 106 11.57 -9.71 -13.22
N ARG A 107 10.84 -10.26 -12.24
CA ARG A 107 9.38 -10.18 -12.24
C ARG A 107 8.95 -8.77 -11.85
N VAL A 108 8.08 -8.15 -12.64
CA VAL A 108 7.52 -6.83 -12.33
C VAL A 108 6.22 -7.00 -11.55
N VAL A 109 6.14 -6.42 -10.37
CA VAL A 109 4.93 -6.43 -9.52
C VAL A 109 3.95 -5.37 -10.04
N SER A 110 3.23 -5.71 -11.11
CA SER A 110 2.18 -4.87 -11.70
C SER A 110 1.25 -5.71 -12.60
N SER A 111 0.30 -5.04 -13.25
CA SER A 111 -0.59 -5.64 -14.24
C SER A 111 0.12 -5.84 -15.60
N PRO A 112 -0.49 -6.56 -16.55
CA PRO A 112 0.10 -6.82 -17.86
C PRO A 112 0.46 -5.53 -18.63
N PRO A 113 1.46 -5.60 -19.55
CA PRO A 113 1.92 -4.44 -20.30
C PRO A 113 0.82 -3.63 -20.97
N GLU A 114 -0.16 -4.30 -21.56
CA GLU A 114 -1.28 -3.67 -22.27
C GLU A 114 -2.11 -2.79 -21.33
N THR A 115 -2.45 -3.30 -20.15
CA THR A 115 -3.17 -2.55 -19.10
C THR A 115 -2.33 -1.38 -18.62
N CYS A 116 -1.05 -1.59 -18.35
CA CYS A 116 -0.12 -0.56 -17.90
C CYS A 116 0.00 0.60 -18.92
N LEU A 117 0.06 0.29 -20.20
CA LEU A 117 0.12 1.31 -21.27
C LEU A 117 -1.22 2.05 -21.42
N VAL A 118 -2.36 1.37 -21.34
CA VAL A 118 -3.70 1.99 -21.41
C VAL A 118 -3.91 2.95 -20.24
N THR A 119 -3.68 2.47 -19.01
CA THR A 119 -3.89 3.22 -17.76
C THR A 119 -2.96 4.43 -17.62
N ARG A 120 -1.80 4.41 -18.28
CA ARG A 120 -0.90 5.57 -18.30
C ARG A 120 -1.48 6.79 -19.02
N SER A 121 -2.36 6.58 -20.01
CA SER A 121 -3.06 7.64 -20.76
C SER A 121 -4.51 7.75 -20.29
N LYS A 122 -4.89 8.93 -19.80
CA LYS A 122 -6.27 9.18 -19.36
C LYS A 122 -7.25 9.11 -20.52
N ARG A 123 -6.87 9.55 -21.72
CA ARG A 123 -7.65 9.47 -22.96
C ARG A 123 -7.93 8.02 -23.33
N LEU A 124 -6.90 7.16 -23.33
CA LEU A 124 -7.07 5.73 -23.61
C LEU A 124 -7.91 5.05 -22.53
N THR A 125 -7.67 5.39 -21.26
CA THR A 125 -8.46 4.89 -20.13
C THR A 125 -9.94 5.24 -20.27
N TYR A 126 -10.26 6.51 -20.51
CA TYR A 126 -11.65 6.95 -20.73
C TYR A 126 -12.26 6.31 -21.96
N ARG A 127 -11.52 6.13 -23.04
CA ARG A 127 -12.01 5.42 -24.23
C ARG A 127 -12.33 3.95 -23.92
N ALA A 128 -11.47 3.26 -23.19
CA ALA A 128 -11.64 1.85 -22.86
C ALA A 128 -12.82 1.59 -21.89
N LEU A 129 -13.11 2.57 -21.03
CA LEU A 129 -14.11 2.45 -19.96
C LEU A 129 -15.40 3.24 -20.21
N ARG A 130 -15.50 3.98 -21.31
CA ARG A 130 -16.73 4.67 -21.73
C ARG A 130 -17.84 3.65 -21.95
N GLY A 131 -19.00 3.90 -21.33
CA GLY A 131 -20.14 2.97 -21.35
C GLY A 131 -20.03 1.81 -20.36
N ILE A 132 -18.89 1.67 -19.66
CA ILE A 132 -18.70 0.68 -18.58
C ILE A 132 -18.87 1.36 -17.22
N VAL A 133 -18.24 2.52 -17.04
CA VAL A 133 -18.43 3.41 -15.89
C VAL A 133 -18.60 4.85 -16.37
N PRO A 134 -19.24 5.75 -15.59
CA PRO A 134 -19.31 7.16 -15.95
C PRO A 134 -17.90 7.77 -16.03
N VAL A 135 -17.61 8.39 -17.17
CA VAL A 135 -16.37 9.13 -17.44
C VAL A 135 -16.71 10.61 -17.68
N PRO A 136 -15.78 11.54 -17.42
CA PRO A 136 -16.02 12.95 -17.73
C PRO A 136 -16.18 13.17 -19.24
N ASN A 137 -17.01 14.15 -19.59
CA ASN A 137 -17.07 14.71 -20.93
C ASN A 137 -15.69 15.28 -21.29
N ILE A 138 -15.25 14.97 -22.50
CA ILE A 138 -14.00 15.46 -23.07
C ILE A 138 -14.39 16.36 -24.23
N TYR A 139 -13.92 17.60 -24.20
CA TYR A 139 -14.14 18.57 -25.27
C TYR A 139 -12.96 18.55 -26.24
N ALA A 140 -13.24 18.73 -27.53
CA ALA A 140 -12.21 18.78 -28.56
C ALA A 140 -11.36 20.06 -28.43
N ASP A 141 -12.00 21.18 -28.15
CA ASP A 141 -11.39 22.51 -28.07
C ASP A 141 -12.28 23.47 -27.24
N ALA A 142 -11.83 24.72 -27.12
CA ALA A 142 -12.54 25.77 -26.39
C ALA A 142 -13.91 26.13 -26.99
N ASP A 143 -14.12 25.90 -28.29
CA ASP A 143 -15.35 26.24 -28.98
C ASP A 143 -16.45 25.21 -28.75
N ALA A 144 -16.08 23.94 -28.57
CA ALA A 144 -16.97 22.85 -28.16
C ALA A 144 -17.48 22.96 -26.70
N VAL A 145 -16.95 23.88 -25.88
CA VAL A 145 -17.36 24.05 -24.48
C VAL A 145 -18.68 24.80 -24.37
N GLY A 146 -19.72 24.12 -23.91
CA GLY A 146 -21.05 24.68 -23.67
C GLY A 146 -21.26 25.32 -22.29
N ALA A 147 -20.47 24.93 -21.28
CA ALA A 147 -20.58 25.43 -19.92
C ALA A 147 -19.20 25.50 -19.24
N PHE A 148 -19.02 26.53 -18.40
CA PHE A 148 -17.83 26.75 -17.59
C PHE A 148 -18.17 26.68 -16.09
N PRO A 149 -17.19 26.37 -15.21
CA PRO A 149 -15.77 26.16 -15.51
C PRO A 149 -15.48 24.80 -16.18
N VAL A 150 -14.29 24.68 -16.76
CA VAL A 150 -13.77 23.43 -17.34
C VAL A 150 -12.40 23.10 -16.76
N PHE A 151 -12.06 21.81 -16.72
CA PHE A 151 -10.83 21.33 -16.14
C PHE A 151 -9.85 20.87 -17.22
N VAL A 152 -8.65 21.46 -17.21
CA VAL A 152 -7.56 21.16 -18.13
C VAL A 152 -6.51 20.35 -17.38
N LYS A 153 -6.03 19.24 -17.97
CA LYS A 153 -4.92 18.47 -17.37
C LYS A 153 -4.13 17.69 -18.43
N PRO A 154 -2.88 17.27 -18.15
CA PRO A 154 -2.15 16.41 -19.05
C PRO A 154 -2.79 15.03 -19.16
N ASP A 155 -2.79 14.48 -20.37
CA ASP A 155 -3.19 13.10 -20.63
C ASP A 155 -2.34 12.12 -19.82
N ARG A 156 -1.01 12.29 -19.92
CA ARG A 156 0.00 11.58 -19.15
C ARG A 156 0.61 12.52 -18.12
N GLY A 157 0.22 12.39 -16.87
CA GLY A 157 0.71 13.23 -15.78
C GLY A 157 0.38 12.64 -14.41
N GLN A 158 0.92 13.24 -13.36
CA GLN A 158 0.78 12.81 -11.97
C GLN A 158 0.81 14.01 -11.01
N GLY A 159 0.33 13.83 -9.79
CA GLY A 159 0.48 14.83 -8.72
C GLY A 159 -0.20 16.18 -8.99
N SER A 160 -1.23 16.19 -9.86
CA SER A 160 -1.92 17.41 -10.33
C SER A 160 -0.99 18.47 -10.96
N LYS A 161 0.18 18.08 -11.45
CA LYS A 161 1.06 18.98 -12.22
C LYS A 161 0.38 19.39 -13.52
N ASP A 162 0.51 20.66 -13.87
CA ASP A 162 -0.04 21.27 -15.10
C ASP A 162 -1.57 21.09 -15.26
N ALA A 163 -2.28 21.05 -14.13
CA ALA A 163 -3.74 21.00 -14.10
C ALA A 163 -4.33 22.37 -13.76
N TYR A 164 -5.34 22.80 -14.51
CA TYR A 164 -5.92 24.14 -14.43
C TYR A 164 -7.45 24.08 -14.44
N LEU A 165 -8.08 24.95 -13.65
CA LEU A 165 -9.51 25.21 -13.70
C LEU A 165 -9.72 26.51 -14.47
N ALA A 166 -10.25 26.45 -15.69
CA ALA A 166 -10.56 27.63 -16.48
C ALA A 166 -12.02 28.05 -16.20
N GLN A 167 -12.20 29.26 -15.65
CA GLN A 167 -13.50 29.81 -15.28
C GLN A 167 -14.30 30.33 -16.48
N GLY A 168 -13.63 30.58 -17.60
CA GLY A 168 -14.25 31.10 -18.79
C GLY A 168 -13.43 30.88 -20.05
N ARG A 169 -14.06 31.18 -21.18
CA ARG A 169 -13.49 30.99 -22.52
C ARG A 169 -12.20 31.78 -22.75
N ASN A 170 -12.09 32.99 -22.20
CA ASN A 170 -10.88 33.81 -22.35
C ASN A 170 -9.69 33.22 -21.59
N GLU A 171 -9.90 32.74 -20.36
CA GLU A 171 -8.87 32.04 -19.59
C GLU A 171 -8.41 30.78 -20.34
N LEU A 172 -9.37 29.99 -20.85
CA LEU A 172 -9.07 28.78 -21.60
C LEU A 172 -8.25 29.05 -22.86
N ARG A 173 -8.60 30.09 -23.64
CA ARG A 173 -7.84 30.49 -24.84
C ARG A 173 -6.45 31.06 -24.52
N GLY A 174 -6.26 31.57 -23.30
CA GLY A 174 -4.95 32.03 -22.82
C GLY A 174 -4.00 30.91 -22.43
N LEU A 175 -4.49 29.67 -22.27
CA LEU A 175 -3.65 28.51 -21.99
C LEU A 175 -3.01 27.99 -23.29
N SER A 176 -1.69 27.75 -23.25
CA SER A 176 -0.99 27.04 -24.34
C SER A 176 -1.28 25.55 -24.22
N LEU A 177 -2.33 25.09 -24.91
CA LEU A 177 -2.76 23.69 -24.90
C LEU A 177 -2.14 22.95 -26.07
N ASP A 178 -1.46 21.84 -25.79
CA ASP A 178 -1.11 20.84 -26.80
C ASP A 178 -2.28 19.83 -26.88
N PRO A 179 -3.06 19.79 -27.98
CA PRO A 179 -4.21 18.89 -28.11
C PRO A 179 -3.82 17.41 -28.01
N GLU A 180 -2.59 17.04 -28.36
CA GLU A 180 -2.14 15.65 -28.29
C GLU A 180 -1.79 15.24 -26.85
N ARG A 181 -1.33 16.20 -26.04
CA ARG A 181 -0.86 15.93 -24.67
C ARG A 181 -1.83 16.37 -23.57
N THR A 182 -2.87 17.13 -23.92
CA THR A 182 -3.77 17.76 -22.95
C THR A 182 -5.19 17.27 -23.11
N LEU A 183 -5.91 17.20 -21.99
CA LEU A 183 -7.34 16.91 -21.93
C LEU A 183 -8.09 18.14 -21.44
N LEU A 184 -9.12 18.51 -22.18
CA LEU A 184 -10.12 19.50 -21.79
C LEU A 184 -11.38 18.76 -21.34
N LEU A 185 -11.74 18.87 -20.07
CA LEU A 185 -12.78 18.08 -19.43
C LEU A 185 -13.87 18.96 -18.81
N GLU A 186 -15.06 18.39 -18.62
CA GLU A 186 -16.04 18.99 -17.71
C GLU A 186 -15.45 19.15 -16.30
N TYR A 187 -15.89 20.19 -15.59
CA TYR A 187 -15.53 20.36 -14.20
C TYR A 187 -16.42 19.51 -13.29
N LEU A 188 -15.79 18.81 -12.35
CA LEU A 188 -16.45 17.99 -11.33
C LEU A 188 -16.30 18.70 -9.98
N PRO A 189 -17.34 19.39 -9.45
CA PRO A 189 -17.19 20.23 -8.27
C PRO A 189 -17.20 19.47 -6.95
N GLY A 190 -17.79 18.27 -6.92
CA GLY A 190 -18.06 17.56 -5.67
C GLY A 190 -16.86 16.81 -5.09
N ASP A 191 -17.15 15.95 -4.12
CA ASP A 191 -16.17 15.18 -3.37
C ASP A 191 -15.35 14.22 -4.26
N GLU A 192 -14.07 14.09 -3.91
CA GLU A 192 -13.09 13.23 -4.57
C GLU A 192 -12.76 12.01 -3.70
N TYR A 193 -12.70 10.84 -4.32
CA TYR A 193 -12.45 9.57 -3.65
C TYR A 193 -11.37 8.77 -4.38
N THR A 194 -10.60 7.99 -3.62
CA THR A 194 -9.79 6.88 -4.15
C THR A 194 -10.41 5.58 -3.68
N VAL A 195 -10.50 4.60 -4.57
CA VAL A 195 -10.93 3.24 -4.24
C VAL A 195 -9.72 2.33 -4.41
N ASP A 196 -9.13 1.92 -3.30
CA ASP A 196 -8.01 0.96 -3.28
C ASP A 196 -8.58 -0.44 -3.55
N CYS A 197 -7.94 -1.19 -4.46
CA CYS A 197 -8.42 -2.48 -4.93
C CYS A 197 -7.30 -3.53 -4.94
N PHE A 198 -7.69 -4.80 -4.85
CA PHE A 198 -6.80 -5.93 -5.06
C PHE A 198 -7.51 -7.03 -5.85
N SER A 199 -6.82 -7.54 -6.86
CA SER A 199 -7.33 -8.59 -7.74
C SER A 199 -6.32 -9.72 -7.87
N ASP A 200 -6.80 -10.96 -7.77
CA ASP A 200 -6.06 -12.13 -8.23
C ASP A 200 -6.32 -12.34 -9.74
N ARG A 201 -5.30 -12.81 -10.48
CA ARG A 201 -5.42 -12.97 -11.94
C ARG A 201 -6.37 -14.08 -12.41
N GLU A 202 -6.69 -15.04 -11.55
CA GLU A 202 -7.60 -16.15 -11.86
C GLU A 202 -8.97 -15.97 -11.21
N ILE A 203 -9.00 -15.48 -9.97
CA ILE A 203 -10.24 -15.32 -9.19
C ILE A 203 -10.94 -13.98 -9.49
N GLY A 204 -10.18 -12.95 -9.90
CA GLY A 204 -10.67 -11.60 -10.13
C GLY A 204 -10.60 -10.72 -8.89
N LEU A 205 -11.52 -9.77 -8.77
CA LEU A 205 -11.53 -8.77 -7.69
C LEU A 205 -11.81 -9.42 -6.33
N LEU A 206 -10.88 -9.27 -5.39
CA LEU A 206 -11.00 -9.80 -4.02
C LEU A 206 -11.21 -8.71 -2.97
N PHE A 207 -10.74 -7.48 -3.22
CA PHE A 207 -10.91 -6.36 -2.30
C PHE A 207 -11.16 -5.05 -3.06
N SER A 208 -12.05 -4.22 -2.51
CA SER A 208 -12.24 -2.83 -2.92
C SER A 208 -12.74 -1.99 -1.76
N GLN A 209 -12.05 -0.90 -1.44
CA GLN A 209 -12.47 0.01 -0.37
C GLN A 209 -12.26 1.47 -0.78
N GLY A 210 -13.31 2.27 -0.62
CA GLY A 210 -13.29 3.69 -0.90
C GLY A 210 -12.78 4.51 0.29
N ARG A 211 -12.11 5.62 -0.01
CA ARG A 211 -11.74 6.65 0.96
C ARG A 211 -11.89 8.04 0.35
N GLN A 212 -12.40 8.97 1.15
CA GLN A 212 -12.51 10.37 0.73
C GLN A 212 -11.16 11.06 0.83
N ARG A 213 -10.88 11.94 -0.13
CA ARG A 213 -9.67 12.76 -0.19
C ARG A 213 -9.99 14.17 0.31
N VAL A 214 -10.17 14.30 1.62
CA VAL A 214 -10.64 15.54 2.27
C VAL A 214 -9.69 16.71 2.02
N ARG A 215 -8.38 16.45 2.06
CA ARG A 215 -7.34 17.44 1.75
C ARG A 215 -6.25 16.82 0.90
N THR A 216 -5.90 17.49 -0.19
CA THR A 216 -4.83 17.05 -1.09
C THR A 216 -3.72 18.08 -1.21
N ARG A 217 -2.47 17.63 -1.33
CA ARG A 217 -1.31 18.47 -1.64
C ARG A 217 -0.47 17.76 -2.71
N SER A 218 -0.15 18.44 -3.81
CA SER A 218 0.61 17.86 -4.94
C SER A 218 0.03 16.50 -5.42
N GLY A 219 -1.30 16.41 -5.47
CA GLY A 219 -2.04 15.20 -5.87
C GLY A 219 -2.04 14.04 -4.86
N ILE A 220 -1.44 14.21 -3.69
CA ILE A 220 -1.44 13.21 -2.61
C ILE A 220 -2.49 13.58 -1.56
N SER A 221 -3.24 12.59 -1.06
CA SER A 221 -4.21 12.79 0.00
C SER A 221 -3.48 12.92 1.34
N MET A 222 -3.52 14.13 1.90
CA MET A 222 -2.94 14.45 3.20
C MET A 222 -3.93 14.19 4.33
N HIS A 223 -5.23 14.28 4.07
CA HIS A 223 -6.29 13.95 5.03
C HIS A 223 -7.29 13.01 4.36
N SER A 224 -7.55 11.85 4.97
CA SER A 224 -8.40 10.82 4.39
C SER A 224 -9.05 9.93 5.45
N HIS A 225 -10.24 9.43 5.14
CA HIS A 225 -10.95 8.44 5.94
C HIS A 225 -11.74 7.49 5.02
N PRO A 226 -11.99 6.23 5.43
CA PRO A 226 -12.80 5.28 4.68
C PRO A 226 -14.22 5.79 4.44
N VAL A 227 -14.78 5.50 3.27
CA VAL A 227 -16.17 5.80 2.92
C VAL A 227 -16.80 4.59 2.23
N HIS A 228 -18.01 4.25 2.67
CA HIS A 228 -18.82 3.21 2.04
C HIS A 228 -19.78 3.83 1.02
N ASP A 229 -19.61 3.49 -0.25
CA ASP A 229 -20.54 3.76 -1.33
C ASP A 229 -20.65 2.50 -2.20
N PRO A 230 -21.85 1.90 -2.39
CA PRO A 230 -22.02 0.71 -3.22
C PRO A 230 -21.50 0.88 -4.66
N ALA A 231 -21.46 2.11 -5.18
CA ALA A 231 -20.90 2.40 -6.50
C ALA A 231 -19.42 2.02 -6.60
N PHE A 232 -18.66 2.11 -5.51
CA PHE A 232 -17.23 1.77 -5.52
C PHE A 232 -16.99 0.31 -5.88
N ALA A 233 -17.67 -0.63 -5.23
CA ALA A 233 -17.53 -2.05 -5.52
C ALA A 233 -18.05 -2.40 -6.93
N ASN A 234 -19.13 -1.75 -7.37
CA ASN A 234 -19.67 -1.95 -8.72
C ASN A 234 -18.71 -1.46 -9.81
N TYR A 235 -18.12 -0.27 -9.64
CA TYR A 235 -17.14 0.27 -10.57
C TYR A 235 -15.86 -0.55 -10.56
N ALA A 236 -15.40 -0.99 -9.39
CA ALA A 236 -14.23 -1.87 -9.27
C ALA A 236 -14.40 -3.14 -10.11
N ARG A 237 -15.54 -3.84 -9.94
CA ARG A 237 -15.88 -5.04 -10.73
C ARG A 237 -15.97 -4.75 -12.22
N ALA A 238 -16.65 -3.68 -12.61
CA ALA A 238 -16.82 -3.30 -14.02
C ALA A 238 -15.48 -2.98 -14.69
N ILE A 239 -14.60 -2.23 -14.01
CA ILE A 239 -13.27 -1.90 -14.50
C ILE A 239 -12.40 -3.16 -14.62
N ALA A 240 -12.37 -4.01 -13.57
CA ALA A 240 -11.60 -5.27 -13.58
C ALA A 240 -12.10 -6.28 -14.63
N SER A 241 -13.38 -6.22 -15.02
CA SER A 241 -13.90 -7.06 -16.12
C SER A 241 -13.41 -6.60 -17.50
N LYS A 242 -13.01 -5.33 -17.63
CA LYS A 242 -12.60 -4.72 -18.90
C LYS A 242 -11.08 -4.62 -19.06
N LEU A 243 -10.37 -4.43 -17.95
CA LEU A 243 -8.91 -4.30 -17.90
C LEU A 243 -8.34 -5.42 -17.03
N ALA A 244 -7.34 -6.14 -17.54
CA ALA A 244 -6.62 -7.13 -16.76
C ALA A 244 -5.79 -6.43 -15.68
N LEU A 245 -6.32 -6.41 -14.45
CA LEU A 245 -5.73 -5.73 -13.31
C LEU A 245 -5.38 -6.78 -12.26
N TYR A 246 -4.08 -6.91 -11.95
CA TYR A 246 -3.54 -7.92 -11.04
C TYR A 246 -2.79 -7.27 -9.89
N GLY A 247 -2.82 -7.92 -8.73
CA GLY A 247 -2.27 -7.38 -7.50
C GLY A 247 -3.02 -6.10 -7.08
N ALA A 248 -2.30 -5.18 -6.45
CA ALA A 248 -2.85 -3.91 -6.02
C ALA A 248 -3.03 -2.92 -7.18
N TRP A 249 -4.20 -2.30 -7.24
CA TRP A 249 -4.53 -1.22 -8.16
C TRP A 249 -5.52 -0.28 -7.48
N PHE A 250 -5.78 0.88 -8.09
CA PHE A 250 -6.85 1.75 -7.61
C PHE A 250 -7.48 2.49 -8.78
N PHE A 251 -8.65 3.06 -8.51
CA PHE A 251 -9.22 4.08 -9.35
C PHE A 251 -9.68 5.27 -8.50
N GLN A 252 -9.75 6.44 -9.13
CA GLN A 252 -10.24 7.66 -8.50
C GLN A 252 -11.51 8.12 -9.17
N VAL A 253 -12.43 8.63 -8.38
CA VAL A 253 -13.70 9.17 -8.84
C VAL A 253 -13.99 10.49 -8.16
N ARG A 254 -14.76 11.34 -8.83
CA ARG A 254 -15.24 12.61 -8.28
C ARG A 254 -16.70 12.85 -8.63
N ARG A 255 -17.47 13.45 -7.72
CA ARG A 255 -18.87 13.78 -7.98
C ARG A 255 -19.01 14.97 -8.92
N ASP A 256 -19.87 14.84 -9.92
CA ASP A 256 -20.36 15.97 -10.70
C ASP A 256 -21.36 16.82 -9.90
N ALA A 257 -21.90 17.88 -10.52
CA ALA A 257 -22.86 18.78 -9.88
C ALA A 257 -24.20 18.10 -9.53
N GLN A 258 -24.49 16.93 -10.11
CA GLN A 258 -25.68 16.12 -9.84
C GLN A 258 -25.40 15.01 -8.82
N GLY A 259 -24.17 14.92 -8.30
CA GLY A 259 -23.75 13.91 -7.34
C GLY A 259 -23.27 12.59 -7.96
N THR A 260 -23.20 12.47 -9.29
CA THR A 260 -22.77 11.26 -9.99
C THR A 260 -21.26 11.11 -9.92
N LEU A 261 -20.78 9.93 -9.50
CA LEU A 261 -19.35 9.62 -9.47
C LEU A 261 -18.83 9.36 -10.89
N LYS A 262 -17.88 10.19 -11.34
CA LYS A 262 -17.20 10.07 -12.63
C LYS A 262 -15.71 9.75 -12.45
N LEU A 263 -15.19 8.89 -13.32
CA LEU A 263 -13.82 8.38 -13.28
C LEU A 263 -12.78 9.47 -13.55
N LEU A 264 -11.79 9.61 -12.67
CA LEU A 264 -10.64 10.50 -12.84
C LEU A 264 -9.42 9.78 -13.41
N GLU A 265 -9.06 8.64 -12.84
CA GLU A 265 -7.93 7.81 -13.25
C GLU A 265 -8.08 6.36 -12.76
N VAL A 266 -7.34 5.46 -13.40
CA VAL A 266 -7.10 4.08 -12.97
C VAL A 266 -5.59 3.88 -13.03
N ALA A 267 -4.99 3.23 -12.04
CA ALA A 267 -3.57 2.89 -12.11
C ALA A 267 -3.26 1.52 -11.48
N PRO A 268 -2.44 0.69 -12.16
CA PRO A 268 -2.14 -0.69 -11.76
C PRO A 268 -1.00 -0.76 -10.74
N ARG A 269 -1.14 0.00 -9.65
CA ARG A 269 -0.18 0.08 -8.54
C ARG A 269 -0.86 0.55 -7.27
N VAL A 270 -0.13 0.48 -6.16
CA VAL A 270 -0.60 0.95 -4.85
C VAL A 270 -0.79 2.48 -4.86
N ALA A 271 -1.86 2.97 -4.23
CA ALA A 271 -2.09 4.40 -4.09
C ALA A 271 -1.16 5.02 -3.01
N GLY A 272 -0.77 6.29 -3.17
CA GLY A 272 0.14 6.95 -2.21
C GLY A 272 -0.40 7.10 -0.77
N THR A 273 -1.70 6.96 -0.56
CA THR A 273 -2.33 6.97 0.78
C THR A 273 -3.08 5.65 1.04
N ALA A 274 -2.62 4.54 0.45
CA ALA A 274 -3.15 3.19 0.71
C ALA A 274 -2.91 2.72 2.16
N VAL A 275 -2.15 3.47 2.95
CA VAL A 275 -1.94 3.24 4.38
C VAL A 275 -3.26 3.17 5.17
N VAL A 276 -4.33 3.81 4.69
CA VAL A 276 -5.67 3.69 5.29
C VAL A 276 -6.17 2.24 5.23
N SER A 277 -6.06 1.60 4.06
CA SER A 277 -6.41 0.19 3.89
C SER A 277 -5.45 -0.71 4.69
N GLN A 278 -4.17 -0.35 4.74
CA GLN A 278 -3.13 -1.08 5.48
C GLN A 278 -3.42 -1.16 6.98
N VAL A 279 -3.69 -0.03 7.63
CA VAL A 279 -3.97 0.01 9.08
C VAL A 279 -5.28 -0.70 9.46
N GLN A 280 -6.17 -0.93 8.49
CA GLN A 280 -7.38 -1.73 8.66
C GLN A 280 -7.19 -3.23 8.37
N GLY A 281 -5.97 -3.71 8.10
CA GLY A 281 -5.75 -5.15 7.86
C GLY A 281 -5.09 -5.48 6.52
N ILE A 282 -5.16 -4.57 5.55
CA ILE A 282 -4.95 -4.89 4.13
C ILE A 282 -3.59 -4.40 3.63
N ASN A 283 -2.56 -5.23 3.79
CA ASN A 283 -1.23 -4.95 3.27
C ASN A 283 -1.14 -5.20 1.76
N LEU A 284 -1.63 -4.23 0.97
CA LEU A 284 -1.67 -4.30 -0.50
C LEU A 284 -0.31 -4.59 -1.17
N PRO A 285 0.83 -4.00 -0.73
CA PRO A 285 2.14 -4.40 -1.23
C PRO A 285 2.47 -5.88 -1.01
N LEU A 286 2.25 -6.41 0.20
CA LEU A 286 2.53 -7.82 0.51
C LEU A 286 1.61 -8.77 -0.26
N LEU A 287 0.31 -8.45 -0.31
CA LEU A 287 -0.66 -9.22 -1.10
C LEU A 287 -0.27 -9.26 -2.59
N SER A 288 0.32 -8.19 -3.12
CA SER A 288 0.80 -8.15 -4.51
C SER A 288 2.00 -9.08 -4.75
N LEU A 289 2.87 -9.27 -3.75
CA LEU A 289 3.95 -10.26 -3.83
C LEU A 289 3.40 -11.69 -3.77
N TYR A 290 2.43 -11.94 -2.88
CA TYR A 290 1.75 -13.24 -2.81
C TYR A 290 0.99 -13.59 -4.09
N GLU A 291 0.33 -12.60 -4.71
CA GLU A 291 -0.32 -12.76 -6.01
C GLU A 291 0.68 -13.18 -7.10
N GLN A 292 1.87 -12.58 -7.09
CA GLN A 292 2.95 -12.98 -8.00
C GLN A 292 3.36 -14.42 -7.72
N GLU A 293 3.57 -14.80 -6.47
CA GLU A 293 3.95 -16.17 -6.10
C GLU A 293 2.81 -17.18 -6.25
N ARG A 294 1.63 -16.75 -6.68
CA ARG A 294 0.43 -17.59 -6.80
C ARG A 294 0.06 -18.26 -5.47
N VAL A 295 0.37 -17.60 -4.36
CA VAL A 295 -0.06 -18.02 -3.02
C VAL A 295 -1.54 -17.71 -2.90
N PRO A 296 -2.39 -18.66 -2.50
CA PRO A 296 -3.79 -18.39 -2.21
C PRO A 296 -3.91 -17.34 -1.10
N VAL A 297 -4.68 -16.28 -1.35
CA VAL A 297 -4.87 -15.18 -0.41
C VAL A 297 -6.33 -15.04 -0.01
N GLU A 298 -6.54 -14.71 1.27
CA GLU A 298 -7.84 -14.32 1.81
C GLU A 298 -7.74 -12.90 2.37
N ILE A 299 -8.86 -12.17 2.33
CA ILE A 299 -8.93 -10.79 2.79
C ILE A 299 -9.54 -10.77 4.19
N LEU A 300 -8.79 -10.20 5.15
CA LEU A 300 -9.24 -10.01 6.52
C LEU A 300 -9.22 -8.53 6.86
N LEU A 301 -10.41 -7.94 7.03
CA LEU A 301 -10.57 -6.53 7.35
C LEU A 301 -10.91 -6.35 8.83
N ASN A 302 -10.24 -5.42 9.49
CA ASN A 302 -10.64 -4.88 10.78
C ASN A 302 -11.70 -3.80 10.56
N GLU A 303 -12.92 -4.04 11.03
CA GLU A 303 -14.03 -3.07 10.98
C GLU A 303 -13.85 -1.98 12.04
N ILE A 304 -12.84 -1.13 11.84
CA ILE A 304 -12.49 -0.02 12.74
C ILE A 304 -12.66 1.33 12.03
N ASN A 305 -13.12 2.33 12.78
CA ASN A 305 -13.12 3.71 12.30
C ASN A 305 -11.70 4.28 12.42
N VAL A 306 -11.13 4.69 11.29
CA VAL A 306 -9.79 5.29 11.21
C VAL A 306 -9.81 6.54 10.33
N GLU A 307 -9.00 7.51 10.72
CA GLU A 307 -8.75 8.73 9.96
C GLU A 307 -7.25 9.01 9.99
N VAL A 308 -6.70 9.35 8.82
CA VAL A 308 -5.29 9.71 8.69
C VAL A 308 -5.16 11.19 8.35
N ASP A 309 -4.30 11.87 9.10
CA ASP A 309 -3.76 13.18 8.71
C ASP A 309 -2.24 13.07 8.58
N ARG A 310 -1.71 13.52 7.44
CA ARG A 310 -0.32 13.36 7.07
C ARG A 310 0.37 14.71 7.08
N ALA A 311 1.48 14.77 7.82
CA ALA A 311 2.54 15.74 7.62
C ALA A 311 3.70 15.03 6.91
N LEU A 312 4.96 15.43 7.14
CA LEU A 312 6.12 14.61 6.73
C LEU A 312 6.25 13.29 7.52
N VAL A 313 5.26 12.99 8.38
CA VAL A 313 5.08 11.75 9.14
C VAL A 313 3.58 11.43 9.20
N ASN A 314 3.21 10.16 9.38
CA ASN A 314 1.81 9.75 9.52
C ASN A 314 1.38 9.82 10.99
N ARG A 315 0.20 10.37 11.28
CA ARG A 315 -0.44 10.25 12.61
C ARG A 315 -1.92 9.93 12.44
N TYR A 316 -2.46 9.15 13.37
CA TYR A 316 -3.76 8.52 13.23
C TYR A 316 -4.68 8.88 14.39
N ARG A 317 -5.97 9.02 14.07
CA ARG A 317 -7.06 9.02 15.06
C ARG A 317 -7.89 7.77 14.84
N HIS A 318 -8.07 6.97 15.88
CA HIS A 318 -8.80 5.70 15.82
C HIS A 318 -9.67 5.48 17.06
N THR A 319 -10.61 4.53 16.96
CA THR A 319 -11.57 4.19 18.03
C THR A 319 -11.26 2.87 18.74
N VAL A 320 -10.14 2.22 18.40
CA VAL A 320 -9.68 0.98 19.06
C VAL A 320 -9.48 1.21 20.56
N ALA A 321 -10.27 0.52 21.37
CA ALA A 321 -10.23 0.59 22.83
C ALA A 321 -9.85 -0.77 23.42
N PHE A 322 -8.81 -0.80 24.26
CA PHE A 322 -8.28 -2.02 24.86
C PHE A 322 -7.67 -1.74 26.23
N ARG A 323 -7.63 -2.79 27.06
CA ARG A 323 -7.01 -2.83 28.39
C ARG A 323 -5.96 -3.93 28.51
N THR A 324 -5.86 -4.78 27.49
CA THR A 324 -4.87 -5.86 27.41
C THR A 324 -4.31 -5.93 25.99
N VAL A 325 -2.99 -6.04 25.88
CA VAL A 325 -2.29 -6.29 24.62
C VAL A 325 -1.69 -7.68 24.69
N TYR A 326 -2.13 -8.53 23.78
CA TYR A 326 -1.48 -9.79 23.48
C TYR A 326 -0.46 -9.58 22.37
N VAL A 327 0.75 -10.10 22.53
CA VAL A 327 1.80 -9.97 21.52
C VAL A 327 2.49 -11.30 21.28
N ASP A 328 2.83 -11.58 20.03
CA ASP A 328 3.69 -12.70 19.69
C ASP A 328 5.17 -12.38 19.87
N PHE A 329 5.95 -13.41 20.18
CA PHE A 329 7.40 -13.28 20.28
C PHE A 329 8.10 -13.37 18.92
N ASP A 330 8.05 -14.55 18.31
CA ASP A 330 8.79 -14.88 17.09
C ASP A 330 8.20 -14.11 15.89
N ASP A 331 9.07 -13.56 15.03
CA ASP A 331 8.72 -12.78 13.83
C ASP A 331 7.82 -11.54 14.05
N THR A 332 7.53 -11.22 15.31
CA THR A 332 6.68 -10.10 15.72
C THR A 332 7.43 -9.12 16.63
N LEU A 333 7.74 -9.55 17.87
CA LEU A 333 8.55 -8.77 18.81
C LEU A 333 10.04 -8.84 18.46
N VAL A 334 10.50 -10.01 18.01
CA VAL A 334 11.86 -10.24 17.53
C VAL A 334 11.81 -10.68 16.07
N ILE A 335 12.31 -9.83 15.19
CA ILE A 335 12.29 -10.04 13.73
C ILE A 335 13.73 -10.26 13.27
N ARG A 336 14.01 -11.46 12.74
CA ARG A 336 15.35 -11.85 12.26
C ARG A 336 16.45 -11.72 13.33
N GLY A 337 16.09 -11.93 14.60
CA GLY A 337 17.01 -11.84 15.74
C GLY A 337 17.18 -10.43 16.32
N ASP A 338 16.57 -9.40 15.73
CA ASP A 338 16.57 -8.03 16.24
C ASP A 338 15.22 -7.67 16.84
N VAL A 339 15.22 -6.79 17.84
CA VAL A 339 14.00 -6.30 18.48
C VAL A 339 13.25 -5.34 17.55
N ASN A 340 11.94 -5.53 17.40
CA ASN A 340 11.06 -4.58 16.74
C ASN A 340 10.86 -3.34 17.64
N VAL A 341 11.69 -2.32 17.42
CA VAL A 341 11.73 -1.10 18.27
C VAL A 341 10.43 -0.30 18.26
N ASP A 342 9.67 -0.31 17.15
CA ASP A 342 8.37 0.39 17.08
C ASP A 342 7.33 -0.31 17.96
N LEU A 343 7.33 -1.65 17.95
CA LEU A 343 6.49 -2.45 18.82
C LEU A 343 6.88 -2.26 20.28
N VAL A 344 8.17 -2.30 20.62
CA VAL A 344 8.62 -2.04 22.00
C VAL A 344 8.22 -0.63 22.46
N ARG A 345 8.37 0.39 21.61
CA ARG A 345 7.89 1.74 21.92
C ARG A 345 6.39 1.75 22.26
N PHE A 346 5.57 1.07 21.46
CA PHE A 346 4.14 0.93 21.73
C PHE A 346 3.86 0.17 23.04
N LEU A 347 4.59 -0.90 23.33
CA LEU A 347 4.45 -1.65 24.58
C LEU A 347 4.78 -0.77 25.79
N TYR A 348 5.85 0.04 25.75
CA TYR A 348 6.15 1.00 26.83
C TYR A 348 5.10 2.11 26.95
N GLN A 349 4.51 2.56 25.84
CA GLN A 349 3.34 3.46 25.90
C GLN A 349 2.17 2.80 26.65
N CYS A 350 1.96 1.50 26.46
CA CYS A 350 0.95 0.73 27.20
C CYS A 350 1.29 0.60 28.69
N VAL A 351 2.56 0.37 29.04
CA VAL A 351 3.04 0.37 30.45
C VAL A 351 2.72 1.70 31.12
N ASN A 352 3.06 2.83 30.49
CA ASN A 352 2.76 4.16 31.04
C ASN A 352 1.26 4.41 31.25
N ARG A 353 0.40 3.69 30.52
CA ARG A 353 -1.07 3.77 30.60
C ARG A 353 -1.69 2.70 31.50
N ASN A 354 -0.88 1.89 32.18
CA ASN A 354 -1.32 0.74 32.98
C ASN A 354 -2.19 -0.25 32.19
N ILE A 355 -1.84 -0.46 30.92
CA ILE A 355 -2.46 -1.48 30.06
C ILE A 355 -1.68 -2.78 30.25
N ARG A 356 -2.39 -3.88 30.53
CA ARG A 356 -1.78 -5.20 30.76
C ARG A 356 -1.14 -5.75 29.49
N LEU A 357 0.07 -6.29 29.61
CA LEU A 357 0.83 -6.88 28.51
C LEU A 357 0.99 -8.39 28.73
N VAL A 358 0.57 -9.17 27.73
CA VAL A 358 0.66 -10.64 27.74
C VAL A 358 1.43 -11.13 26.52
N LEU A 359 2.51 -11.88 26.74
CA LEU A 359 3.26 -12.54 25.67
C LEU A 359 2.65 -13.92 25.40
N LEU A 360 2.22 -14.18 24.15
CA LEU A 360 1.80 -15.50 23.69
C LEU A 360 2.85 -16.03 22.73
N THR A 361 3.45 -17.19 23.01
CA THR A 361 4.51 -17.70 22.15
C THR A 361 4.50 -19.21 21.98
N ARG A 362 4.93 -19.68 20.81
CA ARG A 362 5.27 -21.08 20.54
C ARG A 362 6.79 -21.29 20.48
N HIS A 363 7.57 -20.33 21.00
CA HIS A 363 9.02 -20.35 20.93
C HIS A 363 9.55 -21.69 21.44
N GLY A 364 10.39 -22.33 20.63
CA GLY A 364 10.87 -23.69 20.88
C GLY A 364 11.94 -23.80 21.96
N MET A 365 12.46 -22.67 22.44
CA MET A 365 13.50 -22.59 23.48
C MET A 365 12.94 -22.01 24.78
N ASP A 366 13.82 -21.83 25.78
CA ASP A 366 13.50 -21.08 27.01
C ASP A 366 13.20 -19.62 26.66
N ILE A 367 11.91 -19.26 26.67
CA ILE A 367 11.45 -17.91 26.34
C ILE A 367 12.04 -16.85 27.27
N HIS A 368 12.23 -17.14 28.55
CA HIS A 368 12.79 -16.19 29.49
C HIS A 368 14.27 -15.91 29.22
N ALA A 369 15.03 -16.93 28.81
CA ALA A 369 16.40 -16.72 28.35
C ALA A 369 16.45 -15.83 27.10
N SER A 370 15.58 -16.08 26.12
CA SER A 370 15.47 -15.26 24.91
C SER A 370 15.06 -13.81 25.23
N LEU A 371 14.10 -13.61 26.12
CA LEU A 371 13.70 -12.28 26.57
C LEU A 371 14.84 -11.55 27.30
N ARG A 372 15.59 -12.23 28.17
CA ARG A 372 16.77 -11.63 28.85
C ARG A 372 17.85 -11.22 27.87
N GLN A 373 18.10 -12.02 26.83
CA GLN A 373 19.06 -11.68 25.78
C GLN A 373 18.72 -10.32 25.12
N HIS A 374 17.43 -10.04 24.94
CA HIS A 374 16.94 -8.79 24.37
C HIS A 374 16.59 -7.71 25.41
N ARG A 375 16.79 -7.97 26.71
CA ARG A 375 16.45 -7.07 27.84
C ARG A 375 14.94 -6.76 27.93
N LEU A 376 14.09 -7.75 27.66
CA LEU A 376 12.62 -7.63 27.66
C LEU A 376 11.93 -8.51 28.73
N ASP A 377 12.67 -9.26 29.55
CA ASP A 377 12.12 -10.25 30.50
C ASP A 377 11.16 -9.67 31.54
N SER A 378 11.32 -8.39 31.88
CA SER A 378 10.47 -7.68 32.85
C SER A 378 9.36 -6.83 32.21
N LEU A 379 9.17 -6.92 30.89
CA LEU A 379 8.20 -6.07 30.18
C LEU A 379 6.76 -6.58 30.29
N PHE A 380 6.57 -7.89 30.43
CA PHE A 380 5.26 -8.54 30.37
C PHE A 380 4.72 -8.85 31.77
N ASP A 381 3.42 -8.62 31.97
CA ASP A 381 2.73 -9.04 33.19
C ASP A 381 2.58 -10.57 33.22
N ASP A 382 2.36 -11.18 32.05
CA ASP A 382 2.22 -12.62 31.89
C ASP A 382 2.92 -13.12 30.61
N ILE A 383 3.51 -14.31 30.71
CA ILE A 383 4.10 -15.02 29.57
C ILE A 383 3.45 -16.41 29.48
N VAL A 384 2.82 -16.68 28.35
CA VAL A 384 2.13 -17.95 28.07
C VAL A 384 2.83 -18.66 26.92
N GLN A 385 3.40 -19.83 27.22
CA GLN A 385 4.00 -20.70 26.21
C GLN A 385 2.99 -21.75 25.76
N LEU A 386 2.66 -21.74 24.47
CA LEU A 386 1.64 -22.57 23.85
C LEU A 386 2.25 -23.88 23.31
N GLY A 387 1.43 -24.93 23.29
CA GLY A 387 1.74 -26.13 22.53
C GLY A 387 1.78 -25.84 21.02
N ARG A 388 2.54 -26.64 20.25
CA ARG A 388 2.76 -26.42 18.80
C ARG A 388 1.46 -26.29 17.99
N GLU A 389 0.44 -27.08 18.33
CA GLU A 389 -0.86 -27.11 17.63
C GLU A 389 -1.93 -26.23 18.29
N ALA A 390 -1.66 -25.64 19.45
CA ALA A 390 -2.68 -24.90 20.21
C ALA A 390 -2.88 -23.51 19.60
N SER A 391 -4.11 -23.05 19.41
CA SER A 391 -4.39 -21.72 18.82
C SER A 391 -4.18 -20.62 19.86
N LYS A 392 -3.61 -19.47 19.46
CA LYS A 392 -3.54 -18.30 20.35
C LYS A 392 -4.93 -17.81 20.76
N ALA A 393 -5.93 -18.03 19.91
CA ALA A 393 -7.31 -17.74 20.23
C ALA A 393 -7.77 -18.43 21.52
N ASP A 394 -7.31 -19.63 21.83
CA ASP A 394 -7.76 -20.39 23.02
C ASP A 394 -7.30 -19.76 24.34
N TYR A 395 -6.21 -18.98 24.32
CA TYR A 395 -5.57 -18.40 25.50
C TYR A 395 -5.93 -16.92 25.73
N ILE A 396 -6.64 -16.30 24.80
CA ILE A 396 -7.11 -14.92 24.95
C ILE A 396 -8.43 -14.91 25.70
N THR A 397 -8.44 -14.32 26.89
CA THR A 397 -9.63 -14.34 27.77
C THR A 397 -10.36 -13.00 27.85
N GLU A 398 -9.65 -11.88 27.74
CA GLU A 398 -10.22 -10.54 27.89
C GLU A 398 -10.94 -10.09 26.62
N ARG A 399 -12.11 -9.46 26.82
CA ARG A 399 -12.93 -8.91 25.73
C ARG A 399 -12.46 -7.55 25.24
N GLN A 400 -11.79 -6.77 26.10
CA GLN A 400 -11.20 -5.47 25.75
C GLN A 400 -9.70 -5.64 25.50
N ALA A 401 -9.36 -6.42 24.48
CA ALA A 401 -7.98 -6.74 24.15
C ALA A 401 -7.68 -6.48 22.68
N ILE A 402 -6.39 -6.47 22.35
CA ILE A 402 -5.89 -6.55 20.98
C ILE A 402 -4.83 -7.66 20.89
N LEU A 403 -4.63 -8.21 19.70
CA LEU A 403 -3.51 -9.10 19.40
C LEU A 403 -2.57 -8.45 18.38
N ILE A 404 -1.26 -8.50 18.61
CA ILE A 404 -0.22 -8.13 17.64
C ILE A 404 0.58 -9.39 17.28
N ASP A 405 0.54 -9.78 16.00
CA ASP A 405 1.05 -11.08 15.52
C ASP A 405 1.32 -11.05 14.00
N ASP A 406 2.48 -11.53 13.55
CA ASP A 406 2.81 -11.63 12.12
C ASP A 406 1.94 -12.68 11.41
N SER A 407 1.54 -13.73 12.13
CA SER A 407 0.79 -14.86 11.59
C SER A 407 -0.64 -14.49 11.23
N PHE A 408 -0.92 -14.45 9.92
CA PHE A 408 -2.28 -14.25 9.41
C PHE A 408 -3.27 -15.29 9.96
N ARG A 409 -2.85 -16.55 10.07
CA ARG A 409 -3.70 -17.64 10.58
C ARG A 409 -4.12 -17.40 12.04
N GLU A 410 -3.19 -16.98 12.89
CA GLU A 410 -3.51 -16.67 14.29
C GLU A 410 -4.42 -15.44 14.38
N ARG A 411 -4.08 -14.36 13.67
CA ARG A 411 -4.91 -13.15 13.62
C ARG A 411 -6.35 -13.45 13.17
N LYS A 412 -6.53 -14.24 12.11
CA LYS A 412 -7.84 -14.70 11.63
C LYS A 412 -8.59 -15.49 12.71
N ALA A 413 -7.95 -16.51 13.29
CA ALA A 413 -8.57 -17.34 14.33
C ALA A 413 -9.00 -16.50 15.55
N VAL A 414 -8.17 -15.55 15.99
CA VAL A 414 -8.48 -14.66 17.11
C VAL A 414 -9.64 -13.72 16.76
N GLN A 415 -9.64 -13.12 15.57
CA GLN A 415 -10.73 -12.24 15.15
C GLN A 415 -12.06 -13.00 15.03
N GLU A 416 -12.07 -14.20 14.47
CA GLU A 416 -13.27 -15.02 14.30
C GLU A 416 -13.82 -15.54 15.64
N GLN A 417 -12.95 -16.06 16.51
CA GLN A 417 -13.36 -16.73 17.76
C GLN A 417 -13.54 -15.76 18.92
N ARG A 418 -12.70 -14.73 19.03
CA ARG A 418 -12.69 -13.78 20.17
C ARG A 418 -13.28 -12.42 19.83
N ARG A 419 -13.44 -12.11 18.53
CA ARG A 419 -14.02 -10.84 18.06
C ARG A 419 -13.29 -9.60 18.60
N ILE A 420 -11.97 -9.70 18.71
CA ILE A 420 -11.10 -8.59 19.09
C ILE A 420 -10.26 -8.11 17.90
N PRO A 421 -9.83 -6.84 17.85
CA PRO A 421 -8.95 -6.34 16.80
C PRO A 421 -7.58 -7.03 16.82
N THR A 422 -7.07 -7.36 15.64
CA THR A 422 -5.75 -7.97 15.48
C THR A 422 -4.87 -7.15 14.52
N PHE A 423 -3.57 -7.07 14.79
CA PHE A 423 -2.65 -6.18 14.09
C PHE A 423 -1.39 -6.93 13.66
N ASP A 424 -0.92 -6.66 12.45
CA ASP A 424 0.43 -7.08 12.03
C ASP A 424 1.47 -6.02 12.44
N CYS A 425 2.76 -6.36 12.34
CA CYS A 425 3.86 -5.45 12.63
C CYS A 425 3.79 -4.12 11.83
N SER A 426 3.28 -4.14 10.61
CA SER A 426 3.14 -2.95 9.77
C SER A 426 2.04 -1.98 10.24
N MET A 427 1.12 -2.43 11.10
CA MET A 427 0.02 -1.62 11.64
C MET A 427 0.36 -0.93 12.96
N VAL A 428 1.49 -1.27 13.61
CA VAL A 428 1.87 -0.76 14.94
C VAL A 428 1.95 0.77 14.99
N GLU A 429 2.36 1.43 13.89
CA GLU A 429 2.41 2.90 13.80
C GLU A 429 1.06 3.55 14.16
N MET A 430 -0.06 2.88 13.82
CA MET A 430 -1.40 3.37 14.12
C MET A 430 -1.68 3.49 15.63
N LEU A 431 -1.09 2.60 16.43
CA LEU A 431 -1.34 2.49 17.87
C LEU A 431 -0.46 3.44 18.71
N LEU A 432 0.54 4.07 18.09
CA LEU A 432 1.37 5.09 18.73
C LEU A 432 0.59 6.41 18.88
N ASP A 433 0.67 7.00 20.06
CA ASP A 433 -0.05 8.22 20.40
C ASP A 433 0.94 9.25 20.97
N ASP A 434 1.36 10.16 20.08
CA ASP A 434 2.35 11.20 20.34
C ASP A 434 1.75 12.52 20.85
N ARG A 435 0.46 12.53 21.18
CA ARG A 435 -0.18 13.71 21.77
C ARG A 435 0.32 13.87 23.21
N VAL A 436 0.88 15.04 23.52
CA VAL A 436 1.35 15.43 24.85
C VAL A 436 0.23 16.05 25.65
#